data_AF-A0A5B7EUJ8-F1
#
_entry.id   AF-A0A5B7EUJ8-F1
#
_cell.length_a   1.000
_cell.length_b   1.000
_cell.length_c   1.000
_cell.angle_alpha   90.00
_cell.angle_beta   90.00
_cell.angle_gamma   90.00
#
_symmetry.space_group_name_H-M   'P 1'
#
loop_
_entity.id
_entity.type
_entity.pdbx_description
1 polymer ?
#
loop_
_entity_poly.entity_id
_entity_poly.type
_entity_poly.pdbx_seq_one_letter_code
_entity_poly.pdbx_strand_id
1 'polypeptide(L)'
;MKCGTTSPLGRYPPPQHPQPPGALLPPLLLDRCVLSDSLLDVGRKTDKADRQTLNLCAEHLRRLNSLTYAAEMYKKMGEMQSVIELYVEVQDWEEAFVWAEKHPEYRQLVYVPYATSLAEQDKFLQAQKAFHKAGKPEEAFRVLEQLTMNAVNENRFDDAGYYFWMLAMQCLDLAAENEEEYSAMMAKFSDYQKKASMYYVYHTIQRYMDEPFTAYMPEALFNISRFLMHELMTAQPTGISKFSTLYTLSKQARNLEAYKLARYVLDKLQALRIPQRFQEDVELAALKIRAKPFHDNEEHQPLCYRCSTTNPLVNNNGNQCVNCCHAFVYSFVSFGKVLVCRNDELKD
;
A
#
# COMPACT_ATOMS: atom_id res chain seq x y z
N MET A 1 62.32 -2.85 -29.34
CA MET A 1 61.92 -2.21 -30.62
C MET A 1 60.60 -1.48 -30.32
N LYS A 2 60.58 -0.16 -30.03
CA LYS A 2 60.51 1.00 -30.97
C LYS A 2 59.52 0.72 -32.12
N CYS A 3 58.54 1.52 -32.51
CA CYS A 3 57.96 2.85 -32.21
C CYS A 3 56.53 2.81 -32.84
N GLY A 4 55.54 3.68 -32.63
CA GLY A 4 55.41 5.01 -32.00
C GLY A 4 53.91 5.35 -31.77
N THR A 5 53.58 6.26 -30.84
CA THR A 5 53.19 7.69 -31.05
C THR A 5 51.92 7.86 -31.92
N THR A 6 50.84 8.58 -31.59
CA THR A 6 50.52 9.62 -30.57
C THR A 6 49.04 10.06 -30.74
N SER A 7 48.35 10.34 -29.61
CA SER A 7 47.33 11.39 -29.40
C SER A 7 45.87 11.19 -29.93
N PRO A 8 44.88 12.07 -29.59
CA PRO A 8 43.79 11.73 -28.67
C PRO A 8 42.40 11.83 -29.33
N LEU A 9 41.44 10.99 -28.94
CA LEU A 9 40.09 11.07 -29.50
C LEU A 9 39.35 12.31 -28.96
N GLY A 10 39.23 13.29 -29.85
CA GLY A 10 38.49 14.53 -29.68
C GLY A 10 36.99 14.30 -29.50
N ARG A 11 36.42 15.10 -28.60
CA ARG A 11 34.98 15.26 -28.41
C ARG A 11 34.41 15.93 -29.66
N TYR A 12 33.46 15.26 -30.32
CA TYR A 12 32.62 15.89 -31.32
C TYR A 12 31.58 16.79 -30.62
N PRO A 13 31.35 18.03 -31.09
CA PRO A 13 30.28 18.86 -30.57
C PRO A 13 28.91 18.36 -31.09
N PRO A 14 27.85 18.45 -30.27
CA PRO A 14 26.49 18.17 -30.72
C PRO A 14 25.98 19.25 -31.70
N PRO A 15 25.00 18.91 -32.55
CA PRO A 15 24.48 19.82 -33.58
C PRO A 15 23.86 21.08 -32.95
N GLN A 16 24.23 22.24 -33.47
CA GLN A 16 23.65 23.53 -33.10
C GLN A 16 22.21 23.60 -33.63
N HIS A 17 21.23 23.49 -32.73
CA HIS A 17 19.87 23.94 -33.01
C HIS A 17 19.89 25.46 -33.23
N PRO A 18 19.12 26.00 -34.19
CA PRO A 18 18.99 27.43 -34.37
C PRO A 18 18.45 28.05 -33.07
N GLN A 19 19.14 29.05 -32.54
CA GLN A 19 18.64 29.81 -31.40
C GLN A 19 17.28 30.42 -31.78
N PRO A 20 16.25 30.33 -30.92
CA PRO A 20 15.05 31.12 -31.12
C PRO A 20 15.44 32.60 -31.01
N PRO A 21 14.88 33.48 -31.85
CA PRO A 21 15.09 34.91 -31.70
C PRO A 21 14.66 35.32 -30.30
N GLY A 22 15.44 36.20 -29.66
CA GLY A 22 15.22 36.69 -28.31
C GLY A 22 13.74 37.01 -28.09
N ALA A 23 13.09 36.17 -27.29
CA ALA A 23 11.72 36.37 -26.90
C ALA A 23 11.67 37.64 -26.05
N LEU A 24 11.32 38.76 -26.70
CA LEU A 24 10.81 39.93 -26.02
C LEU A 24 9.63 39.45 -25.18
N LEU A 25 9.84 39.39 -23.87
CA LEU A 25 8.80 39.14 -22.88
C LEU A 25 7.64 40.10 -23.18
N PRO A 26 6.37 39.63 -23.16
CA PRO A 26 5.21 40.49 -23.39
C PRO A 26 5.26 41.74 -22.50
N PRO A 27 4.86 42.93 -22.98
CA PRO A 27 4.95 44.19 -22.22
C PRO A 27 4.23 44.17 -20.86
N LEU A 28 3.23 43.30 -20.69
CA LEU A 28 2.52 43.10 -19.41
C LEU A 28 3.36 42.38 -18.33
N LEU A 29 4.36 41.59 -18.73
CA LEU A 29 5.26 40.90 -17.80
C LEU A 29 6.40 41.82 -17.31
N LEU A 30 6.83 42.77 -18.15
CA LEU A 30 7.81 43.79 -17.76
C LEU A 30 7.27 44.72 -16.65
N ASP A 31 6.02 45.18 -16.79
CA ASP A 31 5.36 46.04 -15.79
C ASP A 31 5.17 45.33 -14.44
N ARG A 32 4.91 44.02 -14.46
CA ARG A 32 4.77 43.21 -13.22
C ARG A 32 6.08 43.12 -12.43
N CYS A 33 7.21 42.88 -13.11
CA CYS A 33 8.52 42.78 -12.45
C CYS A 33 8.98 44.14 -11.90
N VAL A 34 8.81 45.22 -12.67
CA VAL A 34 9.16 46.59 -12.23
C VAL A 34 8.32 47.02 -11.03
N LEU A 35 7.02 46.69 -11.04
CA LEU A 35 6.13 46.97 -9.91
C LEU A 35 6.50 46.13 -8.67
N SER A 36 6.88 44.85 -8.83
CA SER A 36 7.32 44.03 -7.69
C SER A 36 8.62 44.52 -7.07
N ASP A 37 9.58 44.98 -7.87
CA ASP A 37 10.84 45.52 -7.37
C ASP A 37 10.62 46.87 -6.67
N SER A 38 9.74 47.72 -7.22
CA SER A 38 9.36 48.98 -6.60
C SER A 38 8.67 48.77 -5.24
N LEU A 39 7.76 47.79 -5.14
CA LEU A 39 7.09 47.43 -3.89
C LEU A 39 8.05 46.82 -2.86
N LEU A 40 9.01 46.02 -3.30
CA LEU A 40 10.06 45.47 -2.45
C LEU A 40 10.94 46.59 -1.87
N ASP A 41 11.33 47.56 -2.69
CA ASP A 41 12.12 48.72 -2.26
C ASP A 41 11.38 49.59 -1.24
N VAL A 42 10.07 49.80 -1.45
CA VAL A 42 9.22 50.48 -0.47
C VAL A 42 9.21 49.69 0.84
N GLY A 43 8.90 48.40 0.79
CA GLY A 43 8.83 47.55 1.98
C GLY A 43 10.17 47.39 2.72
N ARG A 44 11.31 47.41 2.02
CA ARG A 44 12.65 47.41 2.63
C ARG A 44 12.96 48.72 3.36
N LYS A 45 12.47 49.87 2.87
CA LYS A 45 12.64 51.19 3.49
C LYS A 45 11.68 51.46 4.65
N THR A 46 10.53 50.79 4.69
CA THR A 46 9.56 50.90 5.79
C THR A 46 10.13 50.35 7.10
N ASP A 47 9.84 51.00 8.23
CA ASP A 47 10.24 50.51 9.55
C ASP A 47 9.48 49.22 9.94
N LYS A 48 10.09 48.38 10.78
CA LYS A 48 9.50 47.13 11.28
C LYS A 48 8.24 47.36 12.14
N ALA A 49 8.12 48.55 12.74
CA ALA A 49 6.96 48.93 13.54
C ALA A 49 5.70 49.18 12.69
N ASP A 50 5.87 49.55 11.41
CA ASP A 50 4.76 49.89 10.52
C ASP A 50 4.21 48.66 9.79
N ARG A 51 3.59 47.78 10.60
CA ARG A 51 3.03 46.49 10.14
C ARG A 51 1.95 46.65 9.07
N GLN A 52 1.19 47.75 9.09
CA GLN A 52 0.10 47.98 8.13
C GLN A 52 0.64 48.15 6.69
N THR A 53 1.66 48.99 6.54
CA THR A 53 2.29 49.25 5.25
C THR A 53 3.02 48.01 4.70
N LEU A 54 3.71 47.27 5.58
CA LEU A 54 4.38 46.01 5.21
C LEU A 54 3.38 44.93 4.77
N ASN A 55 2.22 44.82 5.42
CA ASN A 55 1.20 43.83 5.08
C ASN A 55 0.54 44.14 3.73
N LEU A 56 0.23 45.42 3.46
CA LEU A 56 -0.23 45.86 2.14
C LEU A 56 0.78 45.53 1.04
N CYS A 57 2.07 45.79 1.27
CA CYS A 57 3.12 45.43 0.32
C CYS A 57 3.15 43.91 0.08
N ALA A 58 3.07 43.11 1.13
CA ALA A 58 3.07 41.65 1.03
C ALA A 58 1.85 41.09 0.27
N GLU A 59 0.65 41.61 0.53
CA GLU A 59 -0.58 41.23 -0.20
C GLU A 59 -0.50 41.57 -1.68
N HIS A 60 0.00 42.77 -2.01
CA HIS A 60 0.19 43.16 -3.40
C HIS A 60 1.25 42.32 -4.10
N LEU A 61 2.38 42.02 -3.44
CA LEU A 61 3.41 41.10 -3.95
C LEU A 61 2.88 39.69 -4.16
N ARG A 62 2.00 39.21 -3.27
CA ARG A 62 1.29 37.92 -3.41
C ARG A 62 0.38 37.90 -4.64
N ARG A 63 -0.40 38.96 -4.90
CA ARG A 63 -1.21 39.10 -6.13
C ARG A 63 -0.38 39.16 -7.41
N LEU A 64 0.87 39.63 -7.31
CA LEU A 64 1.81 39.68 -8.43
C LEU A 64 2.56 38.36 -8.65
N ASN A 65 2.37 37.36 -7.78
CA ASN A 65 3.08 36.07 -7.76
C ASN A 65 4.60 36.20 -7.47
N SER A 66 5.02 37.30 -6.83
CA SER A 66 6.42 37.53 -6.40
C SER A 66 6.61 37.04 -4.97
N LEU A 67 6.66 35.73 -4.81
CA LEU A 67 6.48 35.03 -3.53
C LEU A 67 7.69 35.15 -2.60
N THR A 68 8.90 35.15 -3.14
CA THR A 68 10.13 35.38 -2.37
C THR A 68 10.13 36.76 -1.71
N TYR A 69 9.62 37.78 -2.41
CA TYR A 69 9.50 39.15 -1.91
C TYR A 69 8.37 39.29 -0.89
N ALA A 70 7.23 38.64 -1.11
CA ALA A 70 6.16 38.57 -0.12
C ALA A 70 6.63 37.88 1.18
N ALA A 71 7.36 36.76 1.08
CA ALA A 71 7.95 36.07 2.23
C ALA A 71 8.96 36.94 2.98
N GLU A 72 9.73 37.78 2.28
CA GLU A 72 10.66 38.75 2.89
C GLU A 72 9.91 39.80 3.74
N MET A 73 8.77 40.29 3.24
CA MET A 73 7.93 41.25 3.97
C MET A 73 7.29 40.63 5.21
N TYR A 74 6.72 39.42 5.09
CA TYR A 74 6.16 38.69 6.24
C TYR A 74 7.23 38.35 7.29
N LYS A 75 8.44 37.94 6.87
CA LYS A 75 9.61 37.79 7.75
C LYS A 75 9.94 39.08 8.49
N LYS A 76 9.93 40.21 7.80
CA LYS A 76 10.27 41.51 8.38
C LYS A 76 9.27 41.94 9.47
N MET A 77 7.99 41.56 9.31
CA MET A 77 6.95 41.76 10.33
C MET A 77 7.02 40.76 11.50
N GLY A 78 7.74 39.65 11.34
CA GLY A 78 7.76 38.54 12.29
C GLY A 78 6.54 37.62 12.20
N GLU A 79 5.75 37.73 11.13
CA GLU A 79 4.55 36.91 10.90
C GLU A 79 4.93 35.57 10.26
N MET A 80 5.47 34.65 11.07
CA MET A 80 5.98 33.36 10.57
C MET A 80 4.87 32.46 10.01
N GLN A 81 3.65 32.55 10.57
CA GLN A 81 2.50 31.80 10.06
C GLN A 81 2.19 32.17 8.60
N SER A 82 2.15 33.47 8.28
CA SER A 82 1.86 33.95 6.92
C SER A 82 2.95 33.61 5.91
N VAL A 83 4.23 33.54 6.34
CA VAL A 83 5.32 33.02 5.50
C VAL A 83 5.06 31.56 5.12
N ILE A 84 4.65 30.73 6.09
CA ILE A 84 4.41 29.30 5.88
C ILE A 84 3.18 29.08 4.99
N GLU A 85 2.08 29.77 5.25
CA GLU A 85 0.87 29.73 4.41
C GLU A 85 1.19 30.06 2.96
N LEU A 86 2.05 31.08 2.72
CA LEU A 86 2.49 31.44 1.38
C LEU A 86 3.25 30.30 0.68
N TYR A 87 4.19 29.63 1.35
CA TYR A 87 4.92 28.51 0.75
C TYR A 87 4.02 27.30 0.48
N VAL A 88 3.08 27.03 1.39
CA VAL A 88 2.10 25.95 1.25
C VAL A 88 1.16 26.18 0.06
N GLU A 89 0.68 27.41 -0.13
CA GLU A 89 -0.19 27.76 -1.26
C GLU A 89 0.46 27.55 -2.62
N VAL A 90 1.77 27.76 -2.68
CA VAL A 90 2.58 27.61 -3.90
C VAL A 90 3.03 26.15 -4.06
N GLN A 91 2.80 25.30 -3.05
CA GLN A 91 3.29 23.93 -2.97
C GLN A 91 4.82 23.82 -3.01
N ASP A 92 5.52 24.86 -2.53
CA ASP A 92 6.97 24.81 -2.32
C ASP A 92 7.27 24.12 -0.98
N TRP A 93 7.19 22.78 -1.03
CA TRP A 93 7.31 21.95 0.17
C TRP A 93 8.71 21.96 0.76
N GLU A 94 9.76 22.15 -0.05
CA GLU A 94 11.15 22.15 0.43
C GLU A 94 11.39 23.26 1.46
N GLU A 95 11.04 24.49 1.11
CA GLU A 95 11.13 25.62 2.02
C GLU A 95 10.12 25.49 3.17
N ALA A 96 8.90 25.02 2.90
CA ALA A 96 7.90 24.82 3.95
C ALA A 96 8.35 23.81 5.03
N PHE A 97 9.05 22.72 4.66
CA PHE A 97 9.59 21.77 5.62
C PHE A 97 10.71 22.36 6.47
N VAL A 98 11.59 23.17 5.88
CA VAL A 98 12.64 23.88 6.63
C VAL A 98 12.01 24.79 7.69
N TRP A 99 10.89 25.45 7.37
CA TRP A 99 10.13 26.23 8.35
C TRP A 99 9.46 25.37 9.42
N ALA A 100 8.83 24.27 9.04
CA ALA A 100 8.18 23.35 9.98
C ALA A 100 9.16 22.61 10.92
N GLU A 101 10.42 22.45 10.51
CA GLU A 101 11.49 21.93 11.37
C GLU A 101 11.98 22.97 12.38
N LYS A 102 12.13 24.23 11.95
CA LYS A 102 12.53 25.35 12.83
C LYS A 102 11.43 25.75 13.82
N HIS A 103 10.17 25.60 13.42
CA HIS A 103 8.99 25.98 14.19
C HIS A 103 8.00 24.81 14.26
N PRO A 104 8.22 23.85 15.19
CA PRO A 104 7.37 22.68 15.36
C PRO A 104 5.89 23.00 15.57
N GLU A 105 5.57 24.18 16.12
CA GLU A 105 4.21 24.68 16.33
C GLU A 105 3.38 24.81 15.04
N TYR A 106 4.04 24.96 13.87
CA TYR A 106 3.37 25.08 12.57
C TYR A 106 3.44 23.79 11.73
N ARG A 107 3.84 22.64 12.31
CA ARG A 107 3.89 21.37 11.56
C ARG A 107 2.57 21.00 10.92
N GLN A 108 1.45 21.22 11.63
CA GLN A 108 0.12 20.94 11.08
C GLN A 108 -0.18 21.78 9.83
N LEU A 109 0.21 23.05 9.83
CA LEU A 109 -0.02 23.99 8.75
C LEU A 109 0.69 23.58 7.45
N VAL A 110 1.82 22.89 7.55
CA VAL A 110 2.59 22.39 6.40
C VAL A 110 2.20 20.96 6.02
N TYR A 111 2.23 20.04 6.99
CA TYR A 111 2.12 18.62 6.72
C TYR A 111 0.70 18.18 6.38
N VAL A 112 -0.35 18.86 6.87
CA VAL A 112 -1.75 18.53 6.48
C VAL A 112 -1.99 18.84 5.01
N PRO A 113 -1.76 20.08 4.51
CA PRO A 113 -1.93 20.36 3.08
C PRO A 113 -1.01 19.53 2.19
N TYR A 114 0.23 19.27 2.64
CA TYR A 114 1.13 18.37 1.93
C TYR A 114 0.55 16.96 1.81
N ALA A 115 0.06 16.40 2.91
CA ALA A 115 -0.55 15.08 2.93
C ALA A 115 -1.79 15.01 2.04
N THR A 116 -2.64 16.05 2.05
CA THR A 116 -3.79 16.15 1.15
C THR A 116 -3.35 16.17 -0.31
N SER A 117 -2.35 16.98 -0.67
CA SER A 117 -1.83 17.02 -2.06
C SER A 117 -1.24 15.67 -2.51
N LEU A 118 -0.58 14.95 -1.59
CA LEU A 118 -0.05 13.61 -1.86
C LEU A 118 -1.19 12.59 -2.04
N ALA A 119 -2.26 12.70 -1.25
CA ALA A 119 -3.44 11.86 -1.41
C ALA A 119 -4.15 12.13 -2.75
N GLU A 120 -4.22 13.40 -3.19
CA GLU A 120 -4.76 13.77 -4.50
C GLU A 120 -3.92 13.24 -5.68
N GLN A 121 -2.62 13.01 -5.47
CA GLN A 121 -1.70 12.44 -6.45
C GLN A 121 -1.59 10.90 -6.38
N ASP A 122 -2.46 10.24 -5.64
CA ASP A 122 -2.43 8.80 -5.35
C ASP A 122 -1.13 8.30 -4.64
N LYS A 123 -0.35 9.20 -4.04
CA LYS A 123 0.90 8.89 -3.30
C LYS A 123 0.61 8.62 -1.83
N PHE A 124 -0.25 7.65 -1.61
CA PHE A 124 -0.91 7.55 -0.32
C PHE A 124 -0.05 7.09 0.87
N LEU A 125 0.96 6.24 0.64
CA LEU A 125 1.92 5.88 1.70
C LEU A 125 2.71 7.09 2.19
N GLN A 126 2.98 8.04 1.28
CA GLN A 126 3.65 9.29 1.62
C GLN A 126 2.66 10.22 2.35
N ALA A 127 1.41 10.28 1.89
CA ALA A 127 0.35 11.04 2.55
C ALA A 127 0.15 10.59 4.00
N GLN A 128 0.09 9.28 4.24
CA GLN A 128 -0.03 8.71 5.58
C GLN A 128 1.13 9.14 6.50
N LYS A 129 2.37 9.02 6.03
CA LYS A 129 3.56 9.46 6.76
C LYS A 129 3.52 10.96 7.06
N ALA A 130 3.01 11.76 6.13
CA ALA A 130 2.84 13.20 6.30
C ALA A 130 1.76 13.53 7.36
N PHE A 131 0.59 12.86 7.34
CA PHE A 131 -0.43 13.03 8.39
C PHE A 131 0.08 12.63 9.78
N HIS A 132 0.89 11.56 9.86
CA HIS A 132 1.52 11.18 11.12
C HIS A 132 2.50 12.26 11.62
N LYS A 133 3.33 12.83 10.72
CA LYS A 133 4.20 13.98 11.04
C LYS A 133 3.43 15.24 11.43
N ALA A 134 2.20 15.41 10.94
CA ALA A 134 1.30 16.48 11.35
C ALA A 134 0.69 16.28 12.75
N GLY A 135 0.89 15.12 13.39
CA GLY A 135 0.21 14.78 14.65
C GLY A 135 -1.28 14.48 14.48
N LYS A 136 -1.69 14.04 13.28
CA LYS A 136 -3.08 13.66 12.96
C LYS A 136 -3.19 12.18 12.57
N PRO A 137 -2.98 11.25 13.53
CA PRO A 137 -3.01 9.81 13.24
C PRO A 137 -4.39 9.32 12.77
N GLU A 138 -5.48 9.91 13.27
CA GLU A 138 -6.84 9.53 12.85
C GLU A 138 -7.13 9.82 11.38
N GLU A 139 -6.68 10.97 10.86
CA GLU A 139 -6.82 11.30 9.44
C GLU A 139 -5.96 10.35 8.58
N ALA A 140 -4.74 10.03 9.04
CA ALA A 140 -3.88 9.05 8.40
C ALA A 140 -4.54 7.66 8.31
N PHE A 141 -5.26 7.26 9.37
CA PHE A 141 -6.00 6.01 9.44
C PHE A 141 -7.17 5.99 8.45
N ARG A 142 -8.01 7.04 8.42
CA ARG A 142 -9.13 7.14 7.47
C ARG A 142 -8.67 7.07 6.01
N VAL A 143 -7.58 7.74 5.68
CA VAL A 143 -6.99 7.68 4.33
C VAL A 143 -6.55 6.25 4.01
N LEU A 144 -5.88 5.56 4.95
CA LEU A 144 -5.48 4.16 4.75
C LEU A 144 -6.67 3.20 4.59
N GLU A 145 -7.77 3.40 5.34
CA GLU A 145 -8.98 2.59 5.17
C GLU A 145 -9.60 2.76 3.78
N GLN A 146 -9.73 4.01 3.32
CA GLN A 146 -10.28 4.29 1.99
C GLN A 146 -9.44 3.64 0.89
N LEU A 147 -8.12 3.65 1.06
CA LEU A 147 -7.20 3.05 0.10
C LEU A 147 -7.28 1.56 0.04
N THR A 148 -7.41 0.96 1.20
CA THR A 148 -7.60 -0.47 1.31
C THR A 148 -8.84 -0.88 0.55
N MET A 149 -9.94 -0.13 0.67
CA MET A 149 -11.17 -0.40 -0.10
C MET A 149 -10.99 -0.15 -1.60
N ASN A 150 -10.30 0.93 -1.99
CA ASN A 150 -10.02 1.22 -3.41
C ASN A 150 -9.18 0.10 -4.04
N ALA A 151 -8.11 -0.35 -3.38
CA ALA A 151 -7.25 -1.43 -3.85
C ALA A 151 -8.04 -2.74 -4.03
N VAL A 152 -8.99 -3.04 -3.13
CA VAL A 152 -9.89 -4.20 -3.29
C VAL A 152 -10.80 -4.05 -4.52
N ASN A 153 -11.38 -2.87 -4.73
CA ASN A 153 -12.27 -2.61 -5.87
C ASN A 153 -11.52 -2.62 -7.21
N GLU A 154 -10.27 -2.18 -7.23
CA GLU A 154 -9.37 -2.18 -8.40
C GLU A 154 -8.70 -3.55 -8.66
N ASN A 155 -8.99 -4.58 -7.85
CA ASN A 155 -8.36 -5.90 -7.89
C ASN A 155 -6.84 -5.89 -7.63
N ARG A 156 -6.32 -4.86 -6.98
CA ARG A 156 -4.92 -4.74 -6.53
C ARG A 156 -4.74 -5.44 -5.18
N PHE A 157 -4.88 -6.76 -5.18
CA PHE A 157 -4.96 -7.55 -3.95
C PHE A 157 -3.65 -7.63 -3.15
N ASP A 158 -2.49 -7.44 -3.79
CA ASP A 158 -1.19 -7.36 -3.10
C ASP A 158 -1.13 -6.10 -2.22
N ASP A 159 -1.48 -4.95 -2.82
CA ASP A 159 -1.61 -3.68 -2.11
C ASP A 159 -2.67 -3.77 -1.00
N ALA A 160 -3.85 -4.35 -1.29
CA ALA A 160 -4.90 -4.53 -0.29
C ALA A 160 -4.41 -5.37 0.90
N GLY A 161 -3.69 -6.47 0.65
CA GLY A 161 -3.08 -7.30 1.68
C GLY A 161 -2.10 -6.50 2.56
N TYR A 162 -1.22 -5.73 1.93
CA TYR A 162 -0.26 -4.86 2.63
C TYR A 162 -0.95 -3.75 3.44
N TYR A 163 -1.98 -3.10 2.89
CA TYR A 163 -2.70 -2.02 3.55
C TYR A 163 -3.49 -2.51 4.76
N PHE A 164 -4.17 -3.67 4.65
CA PHE A 164 -4.80 -4.31 5.80
C PHE A 164 -3.79 -4.69 6.89
N TRP A 165 -2.60 -5.15 6.52
CA TRP A 165 -1.54 -5.43 7.50
C TRP A 165 -1.10 -4.17 8.24
N MET A 166 -0.92 -3.05 7.54
CA MET A 166 -0.61 -1.77 8.18
C MET A 166 -1.74 -1.28 9.10
N LEU A 167 -3.01 -1.40 8.68
CA LEU A 167 -4.15 -1.09 9.54
C LEU A 167 -4.15 -1.95 10.81
N ALA A 168 -3.82 -3.23 10.69
CA ALA A 168 -3.68 -4.11 11.84
C ALA A 168 -2.57 -3.61 12.78
N MET A 169 -1.38 -3.30 12.27
CA MET A 169 -0.29 -2.79 13.11
C MET A 169 -0.68 -1.50 13.86
N GLN A 170 -1.39 -0.58 13.20
CA GLN A 170 -1.89 0.63 13.84
C GLN A 170 -2.91 0.36 14.94
N CYS A 171 -3.79 -0.64 14.76
CA CYS A 171 -4.68 -1.06 15.84
C CYS A 171 -3.91 -1.60 17.05
N LEU A 172 -2.74 -2.22 16.85
CA LEU A 172 -1.90 -2.71 17.93
C LEU A 172 -1.21 -1.56 18.68
N ASP A 173 -0.71 -0.56 17.96
CA ASP A 173 -0.12 0.65 18.55
C ASP A 173 -1.16 1.39 19.40
N LEU A 174 -2.38 1.61 18.86
CA LEU A 174 -3.47 2.25 19.59
C LEU A 174 -3.95 1.44 20.80
N ALA A 175 -3.96 0.11 20.70
CA ALA A 175 -4.30 -0.76 21.83
C ALA A 175 -3.26 -0.64 22.97
N ALA A 176 -1.99 -0.41 22.65
CA ALA A 176 -0.94 -0.24 23.64
C ALA A 176 -1.01 1.11 24.38
N GLU A 177 -1.54 2.15 23.71
CA GLU A 177 -1.69 3.50 24.29
C GLU A 177 -2.95 3.64 25.15
N ASN A 178 -4.05 2.97 24.78
CA ASN A 178 -5.37 3.15 25.39
C ASN A 178 -5.95 1.84 25.97
N GLU A 179 -5.88 1.67 27.30
CA GLU A 179 -6.41 0.47 27.98
C GLU A 179 -7.94 0.31 27.84
N GLU A 180 -8.69 1.42 27.81
CA GLU A 180 -10.17 1.38 27.71
C GLU A 180 -10.64 0.83 26.36
N GLU A 181 -9.90 1.12 25.28
CA GLU A 181 -10.22 0.68 23.92
C GLU A 181 -9.52 -0.62 23.51
N TYR A 182 -8.68 -1.19 24.39
CA TYR A 182 -7.85 -2.36 24.11
C TYR A 182 -8.64 -3.50 23.47
N SER A 183 -9.78 -3.88 24.05
CA SER A 183 -10.58 -5.00 23.56
C SER A 183 -11.14 -4.76 22.15
N ALA A 184 -11.59 -3.54 21.84
CA ALA A 184 -12.12 -3.17 20.54
C ALA A 184 -11.02 -3.11 19.49
N MET A 185 -9.85 -2.55 19.84
CA MET A 185 -8.71 -2.49 18.94
C MET A 185 -8.11 -3.86 18.67
N MET A 186 -8.06 -4.75 19.67
CA MET A 186 -7.63 -6.13 19.47
C MET A 186 -8.58 -6.93 18.56
N ALA A 187 -9.89 -6.66 18.63
CA ALA A 187 -10.86 -7.26 17.71
C ALA A 187 -10.63 -6.78 16.26
N LYS A 188 -10.43 -5.47 16.06
CA LYS A 188 -10.09 -4.89 14.74
C LYS A 188 -8.76 -5.42 14.22
N PHE A 189 -7.74 -5.52 15.07
CA PHE A 189 -6.44 -6.11 14.74
C PHE A 189 -6.61 -7.52 14.16
N SER A 190 -7.37 -8.38 14.85
CA SER A 190 -7.62 -9.76 14.42
C SER A 190 -8.33 -9.81 13.06
N ASP A 191 -9.35 -8.97 12.85
CA ASP A 191 -10.08 -8.89 11.58
C ASP A 191 -9.19 -8.39 10.43
N TYR A 192 -8.41 -7.33 10.65
CA TYR A 192 -7.50 -6.79 9.65
C TYR A 192 -6.34 -7.74 9.35
N GLN A 193 -5.77 -8.41 10.34
CA GLN A 193 -4.73 -9.42 10.13
C GLN A 193 -5.24 -10.61 9.31
N LYS A 194 -6.49 -11.03 9.55
CA LYS A 194 -7.15 -12.08 8.77
C LYS A 194 -7.36 -11.63 7.32
N LYS A 195 -7.93 -10.44 7.11
CA LYS A 195 -8.13 -9.86 5.76
C LYS A 195 -6.81 -9.70 5.01
N ALA A 196 -5.77 -9.19 5.66
CA ALA A 196 -4.43 -9.05 5.09
C ALA A 196 -3.92 -10.38 4.52
N SER A 197 -4.02 -11.44 5.32
CA SER A 197 -3.61 -12.78 4.93
C SER A 197 -4.45 -13.31 3.76
N MET A 198 -5.77 -13.11 3.78
CA MET A 198 -6.66 -13.55 2.71
C MET A 198 -6.37 -12.86 1.37
N TYR A 199 -6.19 -11.53 1.37
CA TYR A 199 -5.91 -10.79 0.13
C TYR A 199 -4.53 -11.09 -0.44
N TYR A 200 -3.53 -11.22 0.44
CA TYR A 200 -2.17 -11.61 0.03
C TYR A 200 -2.16 -12.98 -0.70
N VAL A 201 -2.84 -13.98 -0.13
CA VAL A 201 -2.95 -15.31 -0.73
C VAL A 201 -3.78 -15.25 -2.02
N TYR A 202 -4.87 -14.49 -2.02
CA TYR A 202 -5.75 -14.37 -3.17
C TYR A 202 -5.09 -13.69 -4.36
N HIS A 203 -4.17 -12.72 -4.15
CA HIS A 203 -3.36 -12.14 -5.22
C HIS A 203 -2.67 -13.22 -6.07
N THR A 204 -2.09 -14.23 -5.41
CA THR A 204 -1.39 -15.32 -6.10
C THR A 204 -2.35 -16.20 -6.91
N ILE A 205 -3.55 -16.46 -6.38
CA ILE A 205 -4.60 -17.21 -7.08
C ILE A 205 -5.13 -16.42 -8.28
N GLN A 206 -5.39 -15.12 -8.12
CA GLN A 206 -5.87 -14.25 -9.19
C GLN A 206 -4.87 -14.23 -10.36
N ARG A 207 -3.57 -14.06 -10.06
CA ARG A 207 -2.53 -14.15 -11.08
C ARG A 207 -2.49 -15.49 -11.80
N TYR A 208 -2.65 -16.61 -11.08
CA TYR A 208 -2.73 -17.94 -11.69
C TYR A 208 -3.94 -18.10 -12.63
N MET A 209 -5.06 -17.44 -12.31
CA MET A 209 -6.28 -17.49 -13.11
C MET A 209 -6.20 -16.65 -14.37
N ASP A 210 -5.44 -15.56 -14.34
CA ASP A 210 -5.22 -14.67 -15.47
C ASP A 210 -4.10 -15.20 -16.38
N GLU A 211 -3.04 -15.77 -15.78
CA GLU A 211 -1.86 -16.32 -16.46
C GLU A 211 -1.63 -17.78 -16.03
N PRO A 212 -2.05 -18.78 -16.82
CA PRO A 212 -1.98 -20.19 -16.41
C PRO A 212 -0.55 -20.77 -16.35
N PHE A 213 0.44 -20.05 -16.88
CA PHE A 213 1.87 -20.38 -16.78
C PHE A 213 2.48 -19.57 -15.64
N THR A 214 2.68 -20.20 -14.49
CA THR A 214 3.26 -19.52 -13.32
C THR A 214 4.58 -20.16 -12.90
N ALA A 215 5.42 -19.35 -12.25
CA ALA A 215 6.64 -19.82 -11.61
C ALA A 215 6.39 -20.49 -10.25
N TYR A 216 5.14 -20.55 -9.77
CA TYR A 216 4.82 -21.14 -8.47
C TYR A 216 4.80 -22.65 -8.53
N MET A 217 5.40 -23.28 -7.52
CA MET A 217 5.33 -24.73 -7.34
C MET A 217 3.87 -25.18 -7.12
N PRO A 218 3.43 -26.31 -7.71
CA PRO A 218 2.07 -26.84 -7.54
C PRO A 218 1.64 -26.98 -6.07
N GLU A 219 2.56 -27.39 -5.19
CA GLU A 219 2.36 -27.56 -3.76
C GLU A 219 2.06 -26.23 -3.06
N ALA A 220 2.72 -25.15 -3.47
CA ALA A 220 2.48 -23.82 -2.92
C ALA A 220 1.06 -23.35 -3.29
N LEU A 221 0.67 -23.46 -4.56
CA LEU A 221 -0.68 -23.10 -5.01
C LEU A 221 -1.76 -23.96 -4.35
N PHE A 222 -1.49 -25.25 -4.14
CA PHE A 222 -2.36 -26.14 -3.40
C PHE A 222 -2.57 -25.66 -1.95
N ASN A 223 -1.49 -25.36 -1.24
CA ASN A 223 -1.54 -24.89 0.15
C ASN A 223 -2.22 -23.53 0.29
N ILE A 224 -1.86 -22.57 -0.58
CA ILE A 224 -2.48 -21.23 -0.73
C ILE A 224 -3.99 -21.36 -0.90
N SER A 225 -4.42 -22.13 -1.90
CA SER A 225 -5.85 -22.26 -2.23
C SER A 225 -6.62 -23.00 -1.15
N ARG A 226 -5.99 -23.96 -0.47
CA ARG A 226 -6.60 -24.70 0.64
C ARG A 226 -6.75 -23.84 1.90
N PHE A 227 -5.73 -23.06 2.23
CA PHE A 227 -5.80 -22.08 3.32
C PHE A 227 -6.96 -21.12 3.08
N LEU A 228 -7.03 -20.52 1.89
CA LEU A 228 -8.08 -19.57 1.56
C LEU A 228 -9.47 -20.22 1.50
N MET A 229 -9.59 -21.45 1.01
CA MET A 229 -10.86 -22.20 1.04
C MET A 229 -11.39 -22.29 2.48
N HIS A 230 -10.56 -22.69 3.45
CA HIS A 230 -10.97 -22.78 4.85
C HIS A 230 -11.30 -21.41 5.44
N GLU A 231 -10.53 -20.37 5.13
CA GLU A 231 -10.87 -19.00 5.56
C GLU A 231 -12.22 -18.54 5.02
N LEU A 232 -12.51 -18.85 3.75
CA LEU A 232 -13.76 -18.50 3.07
C LEU A 232 -15.01 -19.23 3.63
N MET A 233 -14.82 -20.29 4.43
CA MET A 233 -15.91 -20.94 5.17
C MET A 233 -16.37 -20.06 6.35
N THR A 234 -15.46 -19.27 6.91
CA THR A 234 -15.70 -18.46 8.12
C THR A 234 -15.94 -16.99 7.82
N ALA A 235 -15.31 -16.44 6.79
CA ALA A 235 -15.39 -15.03 6.42
C ALA A 235 -15.53 -14.87 4.90
N GLN A 236 -16.22 -13.83 4.46
CA GLN A 236 -16.37 -13.52 3.03
C GLN A 236 -15.97 -12.08 2.77
N PRO A 237 -14.66 -11.80 2.61
CA PRO A 237 -14.18 -10.48 2.24
C PRO A 237 -14.62 -10.12 0.82
N THR A 238 -14.75 -8.82 0.57
CA THR A 238 -15.10 -8.25 -0.73
C THR A 238 -14.01 -8.52 -1.76
N GLY A 239 -14.37 -8.61 -3.04
CA GLY A 239 -13.40 -8.85 -4.14
C GLY A 239 -12.84 -10.27 -4.27
N ILE A 240 -12.81 -11.09 -3.21
CA ILE A 240 -12.28 -12.47 -3.27
C ILE A 240 -13.27 -13.43 -3.94
N SER A 241 -12.88 -14.01 -5.07
CA SER A 241 -13.68 -15.01 -5.79
C SER A 241 -13.55 -16.40 -5.17
N LYS A 242 -14.66 -16.92 -4.62
CA LYS A 242 -14.78 -18.32 -4.21
C LYS A 242 -14.54 -19.28 -5.37
N PHE A 243 -15.06 -18.96 -6.56
CA PHE A 243 -14.87 -19.80 -7.75
C PHE A 243 -13.38 -19.93 -8.10
N SER A 244 -12.65 -18.83 -8.19
CA SER A 244 -11.22 -18.82 -8.54
C SER A 244 -10.41 -19.66 -7.55
N THR A 245 -10.73 -19.52 -6.26
CA THR A 245 -10.07 -20.27 -5.17
C THR A 245 -10.32 -21.78 -5.28
N LEU A 246 -11.58 -22.20 -5.40
CA LEU A 246 -11.93 -23.61 -5.51
C LEU A 246 -11.48 -24.23 -6.83
N TYR A 247 -11.54 -23.48 -7.94
CA TYR A 247 -11.06 -23.96 -9.23
C TYR A 247 -9.56 -24.26 -9.19
N THR A 248 -8.77 -23.32 -8.67
CA THR A 248 -7.31 -23.49 -8.50
C THR A 248 -7.01 -24.67 -7.59
N LEU A 249 -7.69 -24.76 -6.45
CA LEU A 249 -7.54 -25.90 -5.53
C LEU A 249 -7.88 -27.23 -6.21
N SER A 250 -8.97 -27.31 -6.99
CA SER A 250 -9.37 -28.54 -7.67
C SER A 250 -8.33 -29.01 -8.69
N LYS A 251 -7.71 -28.08 -9.41
CA LYS A 251 -6.69 -28.37 -10.42
C LYS A 251 -5.42 -28.87 -9.75
N GLN A 252 -4.95 -28.19 -8.71
CA GLN A 252 -3.74 -28.63 -7.99
C GLN A 252 -3.96 -29.90 -7.18
N ALA A 253 -5.13 -30.08 -6.54
CA ALA A 253 -5.47 -31.31 -5.84
C ALA A 253 -5.44 -32.54 -6.76
N ARG A 254 -5.87 -32.39 -8.02
CA ARG A 254 -5.78 -33.45 -9.02
C ARG A 254 -4.34 -33.73 -9.47
N ASN A 255 -3.52 -32.70 -9.61
CA ASN A 255 -2.11 -32.82 -9.99
C ASN A 255 -1.29 -33.52 -8.89
N LEU A 256 -1.63 -33.26 -7.62
CA LEU A 256 -0.98 -33.79 -6.42
C LEU A 256 -1.66 -35.06 -5.87
N GLU A 257 -2.55 -35.68 -6.65
CA GLU A 257 -3.23 -36.94 -6.30
C GLU A 257 -4.06 -36.90 -4.99
N ALA A 258 -4.47 -35.70 -4.55
CA ALA A 258 -5.44 -35.47 -3.49
C ALA A 258 -6.87 -35.62 -4.04
N TYR A 259 -7.22 -36.84 -4.48
CA TYR A 259 -8.45 -37.09 -5.25
C TYR A 259 -9.73 -36.99 -4.42
N LYS A 260 -9.70 -37.29 -3.12
CA LYS A 260 -10.88 -37.14 -2.24
C LYS A 260 -11.16 -35.67 -1.99
N LEU A 261 -10.14 -34.84 -1.74
CA LEU A 261 -10.28 -33.38 -1.69
C LEU A 261 -10.78 -32.82 -3.04
N ALA A 262 -10.21 -33.26 -4.16
CA ALA A 262 -10.61 -32.80 -5.48
C ALA A 262 -12.10 -33.03 -5.76
N ARG A 263 -12.66 -34.19 -5.37
CA ARG A 263 -14.11 -34.46 -5.47
C ARG A 263 -14.92 -33.49 -4.63
N TYR A 264 -14.56 -33.35 -3.36
CA TYR A 264 -15.22 -32.43 -2.45
C TYR A 264 -15.28 -31.01 -3.03
N VAL A 265 -14.17 -30.52 -3.56
CA VAL A 265 -14.07 -29.18 -4.16
C VAL A 265 -14.89 -29.07 -5.45
N LEU A 266 -14.87 -30.08 -6.32
CA LEU A 266 -15.66 -30.10 -7.56
C LEU A 266 -17.16 -30.12 -7.28
N ASP A 267 -17.61 -30.84 -6.25
CA ASP A 267 -19.01 -30.84 -5.82
C ASP A 267 -19.43 -29.44 -5.32
N LYS A 268 -18.53 -28.75 -4.59
CA LYS A 268 -18.76 -27.36 -4.17
C LYS A 268 -18.77 -26.38 -5.35
N LEU A 269 -17.93 -26.59 -6.37
CA LEU A 269 -17.89 -25.76 -7.58
C LEU A 269 -19.21 -25.82 -8.37
N GLN A 270 -19.87 -26.99 -8.42
CA GLN A 270 -21.16 -27.14 -9.09
C GLN A 270 -22.29 -26.32 -8.43
N ALA A 271 -22.16 -26.01 -7.14
CA ALA A 271 -23.10 -25.14 -6.43
C ALA A 271 -22.86 -23.63 -6.71
N LEU A 272 -21.82 -23.27 -7.46
CA LEU A 272 -21.48 -21.90 -7.83
C LEU A 272 -21.81 -21.62 -9.29
N ARG A 273 -21.95 -20.33 -9.62
CA ARG A 273 -22.07 -19.89 -11.02
C ARG A 273 -20.70 -20.00 -11.70
N ILE A 274 -20.55 -21.01 -12.55
CA ILE A 274 -19.31 -21.24 -13.33
C ILE A 274 -19.28 -20.27 -14.52
N PRO A 275 -18.19 -19.50 -14.73
CA PRO A 275 -18.02 -18.70 -15.93
C PRO A 275 -17.92 -19.58 -17.18
N GLN A 276 -18.54 -19.17 -18.29
CA GLN A 276 -18.63 -19.95 -19.53
C GLN A 276 -17.26 -20.44 -20.03
N ARG A 277 -16.21 -19.62 -19.88
CA ARG A 277 -14.84 -19.95 -20.27
C ARG A 277 -14.25 -21.18 -19.56
N PHE A 278 -14.77 -21.54 -18.38
CA PHE A 278 -14.27 -22.65 -17.55
C PHE A 278 -15.24 -23.82 -17.46
N GLN A 279 -16.41 -23.71 -18.10
CA GLN A 279 -17.48 -24.69 -17.92
C GLN A 279 -17.05 -26.07 -18.42
N GLU A 280 -16.52 -26.15 -19.64
CA GLU A 280 -16.02 -27.40 -20.23
C GLU A 280 -14.90 -28.02 -19.37
N ASP A 281 -13.95 -27.22 -18.90
CA ASP A 281 -12.84 -27.68 -18.06
C ASP A 281 -13.33 -28.28 -16.74
N VAL A 282 -14.28 -27.62 -16.07
CA VAL A 282 -14.85 -28.08 -14.80
C VAL A 282 -15.69 -29.34 -15.00
N GLU A 283 -16.49 -29.41 -16.05
CA GLU A 283 -17.30 -30.59 -16.39
C GLU A 283 -16.41 -31.80 -16.72
N LEU A 284 -15.37 -31.60 -17.54
CA LEU A 284 -14.38 -32.62 -17.84
C LEU A 284 -13.62 -33.06 -16.58
N ALA A 285 -13.30 -32.15 -15.67
CA ALA A 285 -12.68 -32.48 -14.38
C ALA A 285 -13.60 -33.34 -13.52
N ALA A 286 -14.88 -32.98 -13.43
CA ALA A 286 -15.91 -33.70 -12.67
C ALA A 286 -16.19 -35.09 -13.24
N LEU A 287 -16.03 -35.30 -14.55
CA LEU A 287 -16.10 -36.64 -15.15
C LEU A 287 -14.83 -37.45 -14.87
N LYS A 288 -13.64 -36.86 -15.10
CA LYS A 288 -12.35 -37.55 -14.92
C LYS A 288 -12.12 -38.01 -13.49
N ILE A 289 -12.56 -37.24 -12.49
CA ILE A 289 -12.35 -37.59 -11.08
C ILE A 289 -13.11 -38.85 -10.64
N ARG A 290 -14.20 -39.22 -11.35
CA ARG A 290 -14.99 -40.42 -11.02
C ARG A 290 -14.20 -41.71 -11.25
N ALA A 291 -13.24 -41.72 -12.18
CA ALA A 291 -12.39 -42.85 -12.48
C ALA A 291 -11.18 -42.99 -11.54
N LYS A 292 -10.94 -42.00 -10.67
CA LYS A 292 -9.81 -42.00 -9.72
C LYS A 292 -10.16 -42.74 -8.43
N PRO A 293 -9.19 -43.11 -7.57
CA PRO A 293 -9.49 -43.71 -6.27
C PRO A 293 -10.05 -42.68 -5.27
N PHE A 294 -10.75 -43.14 -4.21
CA PHE A 294 -11.33 -42.30 -3.15
C PHE A 294 -10.38 -42.17 -1.94
N HIS A 295 -9.13 -41.81 -2.20
CA HIS A 295 -8.18 -41.43 -1.14
C HIS A 295 -7.38 -40.20 -1.60
N ASP A 296 -6.74 -39.54 -0.64
CA ASP A 296 -5.78 -38.47 -0.90
C ASP A 296 -4.36 -39.02 -0.73
N ASN A 297 -3.37 -38.40 -1.38
CA ASN A 297 -1.96 -38.66 -1.07
C ASN A 297 -1.64 -38.23 0.37
N GLU A 298 -1.08 -39.14 1.16
CA GLU A 298 -0.77 -38.93 2.58
C GLU A 298 0.33 -37.88 2.78
N GLU A 299 1.23 -37.70 1.82
CA GLU A 299 2.32 -36.72 1.87
C GLU A 299 1.82 -35.27 2.01
N HIS A 300 0.60 -35.00 1.54
CA HIS A 300 0.01 -33.67 1.60
C HIS A 300 -0.89 -33.46 2.84
N GLN A 301 -1.13 -34.51 3.62
CA GLN A 301 -1.93 -34.41 4.83
C GLN A 301 -1.15 -33.63 5.90
N PRO A 302 -1.70 -32.54 6.44
CA PRO A 302 -0.96 -31.74 7.38
C PRO A 302 -0.87 -32.38 8.77
N LEU A 303 0.34 -32.41 9.31
CA LEU A 303 0.61 -32.73 10.70
C LEU A 303 0.25 -31.54 11.62
N CYS A 304 -0.43 -31.79 12.74
CA CYS A 304 -0.49 -30.83 13.82
C CYS A 304 0.74 -30.98 14.69
N TYR A 305 1.58 -29.96 14.72
CA TYR A 305 2.81 -29.98 15.51
C TYR A 305 2.62 -29.96 17.03
N ARG A 306 1.41 -29.63 17.52
CA ARG A 306 1.11 -29.61 18.96
C ARG A 306 0.73 -30.97 19.52
N CYS A 307 -0.03 -31.77 18.77
CA CYS A 307 -0.54 -33.08 19.23
C CYS A 307 -0.14 -34.25 18.31
N SER A 308 0.76 -34.01 17.36
CA SER A 308 1.25 -34.97 16.37
C SER A 308 0.15 -35.68 15.57
N THR A 309 -1.06 -35.14 15.55
CA THR A 309 -2.20 -35.73 14.83
C THR A 309 -2.12 -35.32 13.37
N THR A 310 -2.17 -36.30 12.45
CA THR A 310 -2.35 -36.04 11.02
C THR A 310 -3.80 -35.60 10.76
N ASN A 311 -3.97 -34.44 10.13
CA ASN A 311 -5.29 -33.86 9.91
C ASN A 311 -5.77 -34.12 8.48
N PRO A 312 -7.08 -34.33 8.27
CA PRO A 312 -7.64 -34.42 6.93
C PRO A 312 -7.41 -33.12 6.14
N LEU A 313 -7.40 -33.24 4.81
CA LEU A 313 -7.25 -32.08 3.94
C LEU A 313 -8.42 -31.10 4.00
N VAL A 314 -9.63 -31.60 4.30
CA VAL A 314 -10.85 -30.82 4.50
C VAL A 314 -11.20 -30.80 5.97
N ASN A 315 -11.34 -29.61 6.54
CA ASN A 315 -11.87 -29.42 7.89
C ASN A 315 -13.00 -28.37 7.87
N ASN A 316 -14.19 -28.77 8.32
CA ASN A 316 -15.34 -27.85 8.40
C ASN A 316 -15.15 -26.74 9.44
N ASN A 317 -14.28 -26.95 10.42
CA ASN A 317 -13.94 -25.94 11.43
C ASN A 317 -12.82 -24.99 10.95
N GLY A 318 -12.40 -25.09 9.70
CA GLY A 318 -11.41 -24.21 9.08
C GLY A 318 -9.96 -24.56 9.41
N ASN A 319 -9.12 -23.54 9.55
CA ASN A 319 -7.67 -23.66 9.68
C ASN A 319 -7.20 -24.01 11.11
N GLN A 320 -7.72 -25.11 11.66
CA GLN A 320 -7.35 -25.62 12.98
C GLN A 320 -7.26 -27.14 13.01
N CYS A 321 -6.57 -27.68 14.03
CA CYS A 321 -6.47 -29.12 14.23
C CYS A 321 -7.84 -29.73 14.63
N VAL A 322 -8.17 -30.89 14.06
CA VAL A 322 -9.41 -31.63 14.39
C VAL A 322 -9.40 -32.25 15.79
N ASN A 323 -8.21 -32.46 16.37
CA ASN A 323 -8.05 -33.10 17.67
C ASN A 323 -7.88 -32.07 18.80
N CYS A 324 -6.84 -31.22 18.74
CA CYS A 324 -6.55 -30.26 19.82
C CYS A 324 -7.10 -28.85 19.59
N CYS A 325 -7.83 -28.62 18.49
CA CYS A 325 -8.40 -27.33 18.09
C CYS A 325 -7.38 -26.18 17.95
N HIS A 326 -6.08 -26.47 17.95
CA HIS A 326 -5.06 -25.44 17.78
C HIS A 326 -5.06 -24.90 16.36
N ALA A 327 -5.09 -23.58 16.20
CA ALA A 327 -5.00 -22.91 14.90
C ALA A 327 -3.67 -23.25 14.21
N PHE A 328 -3.71 -23.47 12.91
CA PHE A 328 -2.50 -23.72 12.14
C PHE A 328 -1.79 -22.41 11.81
N VAL A 329 -0.46 -22.42 11.93
CA VAL A 329 0.39 -21.32 11.46
C VAL A 329 1.01 -21.71 10.12
N TYR A 330 0.98 -20.77 9.19
CA TYR A 330 1.40 -20.96 7.81
C TYR A 330 2.60 -20.06 7.48
N SER A 331 3.51 -20.57 6.65
CA SER A 331 4.58 -19.78 6.06
C SER A 331 4.02 -18.89 4.96
N PHE A 332 4.34 -17.60 4.94
CA PHE A 332 3.88 -16.72 3.87
C PHE A 332 4.66 -16.91 2.54
N VAL A 333 5.67 -17.79 2.51
CA VAL A 333 6.44 -18.10 1.28
C VAL A 333 5.82 -19.27 0.51
N SER A 334 5.51 -20.36 1.21
CA SER A 334 5.00 -21.60 0.58
C SER A 334 3.57 -21.95 1.01
N PHE A 335 3.03 -21.26 2.02
CA PHE A 335 1.84 -21.64 2.78
C PHE A 335 1.88 -23.08 3.31
N GLY A 336 3.09 -23.67 3.39
CA GLY A 336 3.34 -24.84 4.22
C GLY A 336 3.10 -24.51 5.69
N LYS A 337 2.64 -25.48 6.47
CA LYS A 337 2.49 -25.30 7.92
C LYS A 337 3.85 -25.25 8.57
N VAL A 338 4.01 -24.36 9.54
CA VAL A 338 5.27 -24.17 10.26
C VAL A 338 5.08 -24.47 11.73
N LEU A 339 6.11 -25.03 12.34
CA LEU A 339 6.27 -25.12 13.78
C LEU A 339 6.41 -23.71 14.36
N VAL A 340 5.46 -23.30 15.21
CA VAL A 340 5.69 -22.17 16.12
C VAL A 340 6.10 -22.77 17.46
N CYS A 341 7.40 -22.80 17.71
CA CYS A 341 7.89 -22.97 19.07
C CYS A 341 7.52 -21.69 19.83
N ARG A 342 6.57 -21.76 20.76
CA ARG A 342 6.50 -20.72 21.79
C ARG A 342 7.77 -20.87 22.63
N ASN A 343 8.61 -19.85 22.65
CA ASN A 343 9.68 -19.73 23.64
C ASN A 343 9.02 -19.43 25.01
N ASP A 344 8.37 -20.44 25.60
CA ASP A 344 7.89 -20.37 26.99
C ASP A 344 8.93 -20.96 27.96
N GLU A 345 10.14 -21.30 27.51
CA GLU A 345 11.22 -21.93 28.31
C GLU A 345 12.56 -21.15 28.27
N LEU A 346 12.52 -19.85 28.58
CA LEU A 346 13.73 -19.08 28.95
C LEU A 346 13.49 -18.29 30.25
N LYS A 347 12.98 -19.00 31.26
CA LYS A 347 13.07 -18.61 32.67
C LYS A 347 13.50 -19.84 33.45
N ASP A 348 14.81 -20.03 33.52
CA ASP A 348 15.51 -20.60 34.67
C ASP A 348 16.88 -19.92 34.77
#